data_AF-A0A7Y2SRC6-F1
#
_entry.id   AF-A0A7Y2SRC6-F1
#
_cell.length_a   1.000
_cell.length_b   1.000
_cell.length_c   1.000
_cell.angle_alpha   90.00
_cell.angle_beta   90.00
_cell.angle_gamma   90.00
#
_symmetry.space_group_name_H-M   'P 1'
#
loop_
_entity.id
_entity.type
_entity.pdbx_description
1 polymer ?
#
loop_
_entity_poly.entity_id
_entity_poly.type
_entity_poly.pdbx_seq_one_letter_code
_entity_poly.pdbx_strand_id
1 'polypeptide(L)'
;MPEHILVAVAWPYANGPRHIGHVAGFGVPSDIFARYHRLRGNHVLMVSGTDEHGTPITLAADKEGITARDIADRYSKVIGDDLFNLGLSYDTFTRTTTENHYAVTQDLFKTLYDKGYILRQETLGAFSATTGRTLPDRYVEGTCPICGYKDARGDQCDNCGNQLDPVDLIDPRSKVDGTTPIFKETEHFLLDLPAFGERLRAWISAQEHWRPNVRSFSLNFIKELKPRSITRDLDWGVPIPLPEYADRDDKKIYVWFDAVIGYLSASIEWANNRGTPEAWRDWWQNPEARHYYFMGKDNIVFHTVIWPGMLLGYGAGGVYGQAVEAYRDTPLQLPYNVVSSEFLTMEGKKFSSSRGVVIYVHEVLSRYDADSLRYFLTIAGPENQDTDFTWAEFVRRNNDELVATWGNLVNRTLTNVYKNFGSIPQPGALAESDSALISHVEGGFASIGDLLATARFKAALTEAMRLAGLVNIYLSEQEPWKVIKVDRDRAATIWYTVLRCVNSLRIYFTPFLPFSSQKLHEYLGHDGYIAGPLEFKEYTEASGRSHRVLTGDYTGWVGHWEVSELPVGQALREPKALFKKLDEKVIEEELARLGG
;
A
#
# COMPACT_ATOMS: atom_id res chain seq x y z
N MET A 1 -11.22 17.58 16.86
CA MET A 1 -11.60 16.25 17.40
C MET A 1 -10.88 15.21 16.57
N PRO A 2 -10.44 14.09 17.16
CA PRO A 2 -9.89 12.96 16.40
C PRO A 2 -10.86 12.47 15.34
N GLU A 3 -10.37 12.23 14.13
CA GLU A 3 -11.12 11.64 13.02
C GLU A 3 -10.87 10.13 12.94
N HIS A 4 -11.83 9.35 12.43
CA HIS A 4 -11.63 7.94 12.08
C HIS A 4 -11.13 7.85 10.63
N ILE A 5 -9.90 7.37 10.47
CA ILE A 5 -9.21 7.30 9.18
C ILE A 5 -8.96 5.84 8.83
N LEU A 6 -9.63 5.35 7.79
CA LEU A 6 -9.35 4.03 7.23
C LEU A 6 -8.29 4.20 6.13
N VAL A 7 -7.18 3.48 6.25
CA VAL A 7 -6.12 3.42 5.24
C VAL A 7 -6.18 2.04 4.59
N ALA A 8 -6.88 1.96 3.46
CA ALA A 8 -7.09 0.72 2.71
C ALA A 8 -6.01 0.56 1.64
N VAL A 9 -5.14 -0.44 1.79
CA VAL A 9 -3.95 -0.58 0.93
C VAL A 9 -4.12 -1.74 -0.03
N ALA A 10 -3.95 -1.49 -1.33
CA ALA A 10 -4.12 -2.50 -2.37
C ALA A 10 -3.40 -3.81 -2.04
N TRP A 11 -4.11 -4.92 -2.24
CA TRP A 11 -3.68 -6.24 -1.82
C TRP A 11 -2.66 -6.80 -2.82
N PRO A 12 -1.39 -7.04 -2.43
CA PRO A 12 -0.43 -7.69 -3.31
C PRO A 12 -0.84 -9.13 -3.63
N TYR A 13 -0.80 -9.46 -4.91
CA TYR A 13 -1.15 -10.78 -5.41
C TYR A 13 -0.07 -11.84 -5.06
N ALA A 14 -0.48 -12.96 -4.48
CA ALA A 14 0.40 -13.98 -3.90
C ALA A 14 0.90 -15.04 -4.90
N ASN A 15 1.37 -14.61 -6.07
CA ASN A 15 1.96 -15.51 -7.09
C ASN A 15 3.46 -15.31 -7.31
N GLY A 16 4.09 -14.49 -6.48
CA GLY A 16 5.49 -14.13 -6.64
C GLY A 16 5.93 -13.03 -5.68
N PRO A 17 7.25 -12.86 -5.48
CA PRO A 17 7.81 -11.78 -4.67
C PRO A 17 7.42 -10.41 -5.22
N ARG A 18 7.40 -9.39 -4.36
CA ARG A 18 7.12 -8.01 -4.77
C ARG A 18 8.40 -7.27 -5.09
N HIS A 19 8.28 -6.39 -6.08
CA HIS A 19 9.35 -5.50 -6.51
C HIS A 19 9.12 -4.07 -6.01
N ILE A 20 10.16 -3.22 -6.05
CA ILE A 20 10.10 -1.87 -5.47
C ILE A 20 8.98 -0.99 -6.05
N GLY A 21 8.62 -1.16 -7.33
CA GLY A 21 7.48 -0.45 -7.92
C GLY A 21 6.12 -0.74 -7.25
N HIS A 22 5.92 -1.93 -6.67
CA HIS A 22 4.70 -2.25 -5.92
C HIS A 22 4.61 -1.42 -4.64
N VAL A 23 5.67 -1.45 -3.83
CA VAL A 23 5.72 -0.73 -2.56
C VAL A 23 5.84 0.80 -2.75
N ALA A 24 6.34 1.26 -3.90
CA ALA A 24 6.25 2.66 -4.30
C ALA A 24 4.81 3.11 -4.58
N GLY A 25 3.99 2.19 -5.12
CA GLY A 25 2.60 2.48 -5.48
C GLY A 25 1.66 2.48 -4.27
N PHE A 26 1.63 1.38 -3.52
CA PHE A 26 0.68 1.19 -2.42
C PHE A 26 1.32 1.29 -1.02
N GLY A 27 2.54 0.79 -0.85
CA GLY A 27 3.11 0.47 0.47
C GLY A 27 3.61 1.69 1.23
N VAL A 28 4.68 2.31 0.73
CA VAL A 28 5.32 3.47 1.37
C VAL A 28 4.37 4.67 1.48
N PRO A 29 3.60 5.07 0.45
CA PRO A 29 2.67 6.20 0.55
C PRO A 29 1.59 6.00 1.62
N SER A 30 1.02 4.79 1.74
CA SER A 30 -0.02 4.50 2.72
C SER A 30 0.51 4.51 4.16
N ASP A 31 1.71 3.98 4.38
CA ASP A 31 2.34 3.98 5.69
C ASP A 31 2.76 5.38 6.15
N ILE A 32 3.27 6.23 5.25
CA ILE A 32 3.53 7.64 5.54
C ILE A 32 2.24 8.33 6.01
N PHE A 33 1.15 8.12 5.27
CA PHE A 33 -0.16 8.70 5.59
C PHE A 33 -0.69 8.21 6.94
N ALA A 34 -0.63 6.90 7.20
CA ALA A 34 -1.07 6.31 8.46
C ALA A 34 -0.28 6.85 9.65
N ARG A 35 1.06 6.91 9.56
CA ARG A 35 1.94 7.45 10.61
C ARG A 35 1.65 8.92 10.90
N TYR A 36 1.44 9.73 9.86
CA TYR A 36 1.04 11.12 10.02
C TYR A 36 -0.30 11.25 10.77
N HIS A 37 -1.32 10.50 10.36
CA HIS A 37 -2.62 10.56 11.03
C HIS A 37 -2.58 10.07 12.48
N ARG A 38 -1.75 9.07 12.80
CA ARG A 38 -1.48 8.64 14.17
C ARG A 38 -0.83 9.76 15.00
N LEU A 39 0.21 10.42 14.46
CA LEU A 39 0.85 11.58 15.12
C LEU A 39 -0.12 12.76 15.28
N ARG A 40 -1.07 12.95 14.36
CA ARG A 40 -2.14 13.96 14.49
C ARG A 40 -3.19 13.61 15.57
N GLY A 41 -3.11 12.44 16.18
CA GLY A 41 -4.05 11.96 17.19
C GLY A 41 -5.36 11.40 16.62
N ASN A 42 -5.39 11.04 15.32
CA ASN A 42 -6.56 10.41 14.71
C ASN A 42 -6.63 8.90 15.01
N HIS A 43 -7.83 8.33 14.93
CA HIS A 43 -8.06 6.90 15.01
C HIS A 43 -7.80 6.25 13.66
N VAL A 44 -6.61 5.66 13.50
CA VAL A 44 -6.18 5.03 12.24
C VAL A 44 -6.47 3.54 12.26
N LEU A 45 -7.04 3.04 11.16
CA LEU A 45 -7.14 1.62 10.84
C LEU A 45 -6.51 1.38 9.47
N MET A 46 -5.28 0.87 9.44
CA MET A 46 -4.54 0.55 8.22
C MET A 46 -4.62 -0.94 7.90
N VAL A 47 -5.33 -1.31 6.84
CA VAL A 47 -5.65 -2.69 6.50
C VAL A 47 -5.23 -3.09 5.09
N SER A 48 -4.79 -4.33 4.96
CA SER A 48 -4.46 -4.98 3.70
C SER A 48 -4.33 -6.49 3.90
N GLY A 49 -3.78 -7.17 2.92
CA GLY A 49 -3.43 -8.57 2.99
C GLY A 49 -2.93 -9.08 1.64
N THR A 50 -2.66 -10.36 1.56
CA THR A 50 -2.35 -11.00 0.28
C THR A 50 -3.62 -11.45 -0.44
N ASP A 51 -3.72 -11.05 -1.72
CA ASP A 51 -4.74 -11.56 -2.64
C ASP A 51 -4.29 -12.91 -3.17
N GLU A 52 -5.04 -13.94 -2.81
CA GLU A 52 -4.65 -15.34 -2.90
C GLU A 52 -5.56 -16.19 -3.76
N HIS A 53 -6.47 -15.62 -4.54
CA HIS A 53 -7.37 -16.38 -5.42
C HIS A 53 -7.13 -16.14 -6.92
N GLY A 54 -7.74 -16.96 -7.77
CA GLY A 54 -7.73 -16.78 -9.22
C GLY A 54 -6.68 -17.57 -9.99
N THR A 55 -6.80 -17.52 -11.32
CA THR A 55 -6.07 -18.36 -12.28
C THR A 55 -4.53 -18.25 -12.20
N PRO A 56 -3.91 -17.07 -12.00
CA PRO A 56 -2.45 -17.02 -11.96
C PRO A 56 -1.81 -17.82 -10.81
N ILE A 57 -2.51 -18.02 -9.69
CA ILE A 57 -2.03 -18.88 -8.59
C ILE A 57 -2.14 -20.35 -8.97
N THR A 58 -3.26 -20.78 -9.58
CA THR A 58 -3.40 -22.18 -10.03
C THR A 58 -2.39 -22.52 -11.12
N LEU A 59 -2.11 -21.61 -12.06
CA LEU A 59 -1.07 -21.79 -13.07
C LEU A 59 0.34 -21.91 -12.47
N ALA A 60 0.65 -21.12 -11.43
CA ALA A 60 1.93 -21.22 -10.73
C ALA A 60 2.04 -22.56 -9.98
N ALA A 61 0.95 -23.00 -9.35
CA ALA A 61 0.87 -24.26 -8.64
C ALA A 61 1.04 -25.47 -9.59
N ASP A 62 0.33 -25.47 -10.72
CA ASP A 62 0.42 -26.50 -11.76
C ASP A 62 1.85 -26.59 -12.32
N LYS A 63 2.51 -25.44 -12.55
CA LYS A 63 3.90 -25.39 -13.05
C LYS A 63 4.90 -26.00 -12.08
N GLU A 64 4.66 -25.87 -10.77
CA GLU A 64 5.53 -26.41 -9.72
C GLU A 64 5.10 -27.81 -9.23
N GLY A 65 3.93 -28.31 -9.65
CA GLY A 65 3.38 -29.58 -9.19
C GLY A 65 2.97 -29.58 -7.71
N ILE A 66 2.54 -28.43 -7.18
CA ILE A 66 2.09 -28.26 -5.78
C ILE A 66 0.67 -27.69 -5.74
N THR A 67 0.08 -27.52 -4.56
CA THR A 67 -1.28 -26.97 -4.45
C THR A 67 -1.30 -25.44 -4.58
N ALA A 68 -2.43 -24.88 -5.00
CA ALA A 68 -2.66 -23.43 -5.01
C ALA A 68 -2.47 -22.81 -3.61
N ARG A 69 -2.82 -23.57 -2.57
CA ARG A 69 -2.61 -23.18 -1.17
C ARG A 69 -1.12 -23.07 -0.83
N ASP A 70 -0.29 -24.02 -1.25
CA ASP A 70 1.16 -23.98 -0.99
C ASP A 70 1.82 -22.74 -1.62
N ILE A 71 1.39 -22.36 -2.84
CA ILE A 71 1.83 -21.13 -3.51
C ILE A 71 1.41 -19.90 -2.69
N ALA A 72 0.13 -19.83 -2.31
CA ALA A 72 -0.41 -18.73 -1.52
C ALA A 72 0.30 -18.60 -0.16
N ASP A 73 0.53 -19.71 0.55
CA ASP A 73 1.24 -19.75 1.84
C ASP A 73 2.68 -19.26 1.71
N ARG A 74 3.41 -19.75 0.70
CA ARG A 74 4.80 -19.35 0.45
C ARG A 74 4.90 -17.85 0.18
N TYR A 75 4.10 -17.33 -0.75
CA TYR A 75 4.22 -15.93 -1.14
C TYR A 75 3.56 -14.97 -0.15
N SER A 76 2.52 -15.38 0.59
CA SER A 76 2.02 -14.61 1.73
C SER A 76 3.11 -14.41 2.78
N LYS A 77 3.90 -15.45 3.06
CA LYS A 77 5.06 -15.32 3.94
C LYS A 77 6.10 -14.33 3.41
N VAL A 78 6.56 -14.50 2.17
CA VAL A 78 7.57 -13.63 1.56
C VAL A 78 7.12 -12.17 1.54
N ILE A 79 5.89 -11.92 1.12
CA ILE A 79 5.33 -10.57 1.03
C ILE A 79 5.20 -9.96 2.43
N GLY A 80 4.66 -10.71 3.40
CA GLY A 80 4.55 -10.23 4.77
C GLY A 80 5.92 -9.86 5.36
N ASP A 81 6.95 -10.68 5.14
CA ASP A 81 8.31 -10.44 5.62
C ASP A 81 8.92 -9.18 4.94
N ASP A 82 8.68 -8.97 3.64
CA ASP A 82 9.10 -7.76 2.91
C ASP A 82 8.49 -6.49 3.49
N LEU A 83 7.17 -6.49 3.73
CA LEU A 83 6.47 -5.32 4.25
C LEU A 83 6.83 -5.03 5.71
N PHE A 84 7.05 -6.08 6.52
CA PHE A 84 7.57 -5.97 7.88
C PHE A 84 8.96 -5.32 7.89
N ASN A 85 9.89 -5.81 7.07
CA ASN A 85 11.26 -5.29 7.00
C ASN A 85 11.32 -3.87 6.42
N LEU A 86 10.36 -3.49 5.56
CA LEU A 86 10.19 -2.11 5.09
C LEU A 86 9.58 -1.18 6.15
N GLY A 87 9.11 -1.73 7.27
CA GLY A 87 8.52 -0.98 8.39
C GLY A 87 7.09 -0.52 8.15
N LEU A 88 6.29 -1.24 7.36
CA LEU A 88 4.89 -0.87 7.11
C LEU A 88 4.01 -1.22 8.31
N SER A 89 3.39 -0.20 8.90
CA SER A 89 2.68 -0.25 10.18
C SER A 89 1.19 -0.56 10.02
N TYR A 90 0.89 -1.75 9.49
CA TYR A 90 -0.49 -2.24 9.37
C TYR A 90 -1.14 -2.51 10.72
N ASP A 91 -2.39 -2.11 10.88
CA ASP A 91 -3.25 -2.61 11.97
C ASP A 91 -3.61 -4.07 11.73
N THR A 92 -3.85 -4.46 10.48
CA THR A 92 -4.01 -5.87 10.08
C THR A 92 -3.62 -6.04 8.62
N PHE A 93 -2.54 -6.81 8.40
CA PHE A 93 -2.19 -7.38 7.10
C PHE A 93 -2.45 -8.87 7.14
N THR A 94 -3.55 -9.29 6.50
CA THR A 94 -4.10 -10.66 6.56
C THR A 94 -4.07 -11.33 5.17
N ARG A 95 -5.02 -12.22 4.87
CA ARG A 95 -5.07 -13.07 3.67
C ARG A 95 -6.51 -13.22 3.19
N THR A 96 -6.73 -13.32 1.88
CA THR A 96 -8.08 -13.59 1.35
C THR A 96 -8.51 -15.05 1.51
N THR A 97 -7.62 -15.95 1.93
CA THR A 97 -7.93 -17.38 2.17
C THR A 97 -8.40 -17.70 3.61
N THR A 98 -8.77 -16.68 4.37
CA THR A 98 -9.32 -16.82 5.74
C THR A 98 -10.83 -17.14 5.71
N GLU A 99 -11.32 -17.84 6.73
CA GLU A 99 -12.74 -18.11 6.94
C GLU A 99 -13.55 -16.83 7.07
N ASN A 100 -12.97 -15.85 7.77
CA ASN A 100 -13.55 -14.52 7.90
C ASN A 100 -13.74 -13.87 6.52
N HIS A 101 -12.73 -13.88 5.66
CA HIS A 101 -12.86 -13.33 4.31
C HIS A 101 -13.95 -14.06 3.50
N TYR A 102 -13.99 -15.40 3.58
CA TYR A 102 -14.98 -16.20 2.86
C TYR A 102 -16.40 -15.85 3.33
N ALA A 103 -16.62 -15.76 4.63
CA ALA A 103 -17.93 -15.41 5.20
C ALA A 103 -18.40 -14.01 4.79
N VAL A 104 -17.51 -13.02 4.84
CA VAL A 104 -17.84 -11.63 4.44
C VAL A 104 -18.14 -11.55 2.94
N THR A 105 -17.34 -12.19 2.10
CA THR A 105 -17.54 -12.23 0.64
C THR A 105 -18.86 -12.92 0.28
N GLN A 106 -19.18 -14.03 0.94
CA GLN A 106 -20.42 -14.76 0.71
C GLN A 106 -21.65 -13.98 1.16
N ASP A 107 -21.58 -13.27 2.29
CA ASP A 107 -22.66 -12.39 2.75
C ASP A 107 -22.92 -11.24 1.75
N LEU A 108 -21.87 -10.60 1.24
CA LEU A 108 -22.01 -9.55 0.22
C LEU A 108 -22.60 -10.09 -1.08
N PHE A 109 -22.10 -11.24 -1.56
CA PHE A 109 -22.64 -11.89 -2.75
C PHE A 109 -24.13 -12.18 -2.57
N LYS A 110 -24.50 -12.88 -1.49
CA LYS A 110 -25.89 -13.29 -1.24
C LYS A 110 -26.81 -12.08 -1.12
N THR A 111 -26.37 -11.04 -0.40
CA THR A 111 -27.15 -9.81 -0.22
C THR A 111 -27.40 -9.08 -1.54
N LEU A 112 -26.38 -8.98 -2.40
CA LEU A 112 -26.53 -8.35 -3.72
C LEU A 112 -27.41 -9.21 -4.66
N TYR A 113 -27.29 -10.53 -4.57
CA TYR A 113 -28.12 -11.47 -5.31
C TYR A 113 -29.60 -11.37 -4.92
N ASP A 114 -29.91 -11.43 -3.62
CA ASP A 114 -31.27 -11.34 -3.09
C ASP A 114 -31.94 -9.99 -3.44
N LYS A 115 -31.15 -8.91 -3.59
CA LYS A 115 -31.61 -7.58 -4.01
C LYS A 115 -31.73 -7.42 -5.53
N GLY A 116 -31.40 -8.44 -6.32
CA GLY A 116 -31.51 -8.41 -7.78
C GLY A 116 -30.37 -7.67 -8.49
N TYR A 117 -29.25 -7.41 -7.83
CA TYR A 117 -28.07 -6.76 -8.42
C TYR A 117 -27.06 -7.74 -9.03
N ILE A 118 -27.32 -9.05 -8.93
CA ILE A 118 -26.52 -10.09 -9.56
C ILE A 118 -27.42 -10.85 -10.54
N LEU A 119 -27.03 -10.83 -11.82
CA LEU A 119 -27.75 -11.46 -12.93
C LEU A 119 -27.14 -12.82 -13.25
N ARG A 120 -27.97 -13.77 -13.70
CA ARG A 120 -27.52 -15.04 -14.28
C ARG A 120 -27.43 -14.89 -15.79
N GLN A 121 -26.36 -15.39 -16.39
CA GLN A 121 -26.18 -15.41 -17.84
C GLN A 121 -25.43 -16.68 -18.26
N GLU A 122 -25.93 -17.39 -19.25
CA GLU A 122 -25.21 -18.48 -19.90
C GLU A 122 -24.21 -17.90 -20.92
N THR A 123 -23.00 -18.44 -20.91
CA THR A 123 -21.96 -18.12 -21.90
C THR A 123 -21.33 -19.39 -22.41
N LEU A 124 -20.92 -19.40 -23.68
CA LEU A 124 -20.14 -20.50 -24.23
C LEU A 124 -18.68 -20.36 -23.77
N GLY A 125 -18.13 -21.40 -23.15
CA GLY A 125 -16.74 -21.44 -22.68
C GLY A 125 -15.96 -22.59 -23.31
N ALA A 126 -14.65 -22.39 -23.50
CA ALA A 126 -13.73 -23.45 -23.90
C ALA A 126 -13.21 -24.20 -22.66
N PHE A 127 -13.18 -25.53 -22.71
CA PHE A 127 -12.69 -26.39 -21.63
C PHE A 127 -11.61 -27.35 -22.13
N SER A 128 -10.57 -27.58 -21.33
CA SER A 128 -9.56 -28.61 -21.62
C SER A 128 -10.20 -30.00 -21.54
N ALA A 129 -9.97 -30.82 -22.57
CA ALA A 129 -10.47 -32.19 -22.61
C ALA A 129 -9.79 -33.10 -21.58
N THR A 130 -8.57 -32.76 -21.14
CA THR A 130 -7.79 -33.58 -20.20
C THR A 130 -8.08 -33.24 -18.75
N THR A 131 -8.18 -31.95 -18.43
CA THR A 131 -8.34 -31.47 -17.04
C THR A 131 -9.78 -31.09 -16.71
N GLY A 132 -10.64 -30.90 -17.71
CA GLY A 132 -12.00 -30.38 -17.53
C GLY A 132 -12.07 -28.92 -17.10
N ARG A 133 -10.93 -28.23 -16.94
CA ARG A 133 -10.85 -26.81 -16.55
C ARG A 133 -11.13 -25.89 -17.74
N THR A 134 -11.60 -24.67 -17.47
CA THR A 134 -11.74 -23.66 -18.52
C THR A 134 -10.40 -23.25 -19.11
N LEU A 135 -10.39 -23.00 -20.41
CA LEU A 135 -9.27 -22.47 -21.17
C LEU A 135 -9.57 -21.01 -21.51
N PRO A 136 -8.83 -20.05 -20.94
CA PRO A 136 -8.84 -18.68 -21.44
C PRO A 136 -8.60 -18.64 -22.95
N ASP A 137 -9.25 -17.71 -23.65
CA ASP A 137 -9.21 -17.59 -25.11
C ASP A 137 -7.79 -17.59 -25.68
N ARG A 138 -6.85 -16.93 -24.99
CA ARG A 138 -5.44 -16.83 -25.37
C ARG A 138 -4.66 -18.15 -25.25
N TYR A 139 -5.19 -19.12 -24.50
CA TYR A 139 -4.68 -20.48 -24.41
C TYR A 139 -5.37 -21.45 -25.37
N VAL A 140 -6.31 -20.96 -26.19
CA VAL A 140 -6.80 -21.68 -27.35
C VAL A 140 -6.05 -21.14 -28.57
N GLU A 141 -5.45 -22.04 -29.33
CA GLU A 141 -4.81 -21.71 -30.62
C GLU A 141 -5.43 -22.56 -31.71
N GLY A 142 -5.39 -22.10 -32.96
CA GLY A 142 -5.98 -22.81 -34.08
C GLY A 142 -5.71 -22.09 -35.40
N THR A 143 -6.33 -22.59 -36.45
CA THR A 143 -6.25 -21.97 -37.77
C THR A 143 -7.27 -20.83 -37.88
N CYS A 144 -6.79 -19.63 -38.22
CA CYS A 144 -7.61 -18.45 -38.42
C CYS A 144 -8.65 -18.69 -39.52
N PRO A 145 -9.96 -18.53 -39.25
CA PRO A 145 -11.00 -18.75 -40.24
C PRO A 145 -10.99 -17.69 -41.36
N ILE A 146 -10.35 -16.53 -41.12
CA ILE A 146 -10.32 -15.40 -42.06
C ILE A 146 -9.16 -15.53 -43.06
N CYS A 147 -7.94 -15.79 -42.57
CA CYS A 147 -6.73 -15.75 -43.41
C CYS A 147 -5.95 -17.08 -43.47
N GLY A 148 -6.41 -18.14 -42.81
CA GLY A 148 -5.77 -19.46 -42.84
C GLY A 148 -4.47 -19.58 -42.04
N TYR A 149 -4.12 -18.60 -41.20
CA TYR A 149 -2.93 -18.67 -40.33
C TYR A 149 -3.11 -19.74 -39.25
N LYS A 150 -2.24 -20.76 -39.21
CA LYS A 150 -2.43 -22.01 -38.43
C LYS A 150 -2.26 -21.89 -36.91
N ASP A 151 -1.71 -20.77 -36.46
CA ASP A 151 -1.35 -20.52 -35.06
C ASP A 151 -2.02 -19.24 -34.53
N ALA A 152 -3.22 -18.95 -35.02
CA ALA A 152 -4.02 -17.85 -34.49
C ALA A 152 -4.48 -18.18 -33.08
N ARG A 153 -4.47 -17.17 -32.19
CA ARG A 153 -5.00 -17.31 -30.84
C ARG A 153 -6.51 -17.11 -30.85
N GLY A 154 -7.19 -17.66 -29.85
CA GLY A 154 -8.64 -17.57 -29.72
C GLY A 154 -9.14 -16.14 -29.56
N ASP A 155 -8.31 -15.21 -29.09
CA ASP A 155 -8.65 -13.80 -28.94
C ASP A 155 -8.26 -12.92 -30.15
N GLN A 156 -7.22 -13.32 -30.90
CA GLN A 156 -6.67 -12.52 -31.99
C GLN A 156 -5.79 -13.36 -32.93
N CYS A 157 -5.91 -13.11 -34.23
CA CYS A 157 -4.94 -13.59 -35.21
C CYS A 157 -3.74 -12.64 -35.31
N ASP A 158 -2.56 -13.10 -34.91
CA ASP A 158 -1.33 -12.29 -34.98
C ASP A 158 -0.88 -11.98 -36.43
N ASN A 159 -1.40 -12.70 -37.44
CA ASN A 159 -1.06 -12.47 -38.85
C ASN A 159 -1.93 -11.39 -39.52
N CYS A 160 -3.27 -11.47 -39.38
CA CYS A 160 -4.19 -10.51 -40.02
C CYS A 160 -4.72 -9.44 -39.06
N GLY A 161 -4.41 -9.54 -37.76
CA GLY A 161 -4.75 -8.56 -36.74
C GLY A 161 -6.20 -8.58 -36.25
N ASN A 162 -7.09 -9.36 -36.89
CA ASN A 162 -8.50 -9.47 -36.51
C ASN A 162 -8.68 -10.12 -35.13
N GLN A 163 -9.65 -9.61 -34.37
CA GLN A 163 -10.15 -10.29 -33.18
C GLN A 163 -10.93 -11.55 -33.59
N LEU A 164 -10.74 -12.60 -32.82
CA LEU A 164 -11.41 -13.89 -33.01
C LEU A 164 -12.17 -14.25 -31.74
N ASP A 165 -13.06 -15.23 -31.86
CA ASP A 165 -13.58 -15.99 -30.74
C ASP A 165 -12.96 -17.41 -30.80
N PRO A 166 -12.56 -18.02 -29.68
CA PRO A 166 -12.01 -19.38 -29.69
C PRO A 166 -12.90 -20.41 -30.40
N VAL A 167 -14.23 -20.23 -30.36
CA VAL A 167 -15.18 -21.15 -31.03
C VAL A 167 -15.07 -21.08 -32.55
N ASP A 168 -14.60 -19.96 -33.10
CA ASP A 168 -14.50 -19.74 -34.55
C ASP A 168 -13.19 -20.28 -35.13
N LEU A 169 -12.24 -20.69 -34.29
CA LEU A 169 -10.97 -21.26 -34.75
C LEU A 169 -11.20 -22.61 -35.43
N ILE A 170 -10.56 -22.80 -36.59
CA ILE A 170 -10.51 -24.10 -37.27
C ILE A 170 -9.43 -24.95 -36.59
N ASP A 171 -9.73 -26.21 -36.27
CA ASP A 171 -8.85 -27.12 -35.53
C ASP A 171 -8.30 -26.50 -34.22
N PRO A 172 -9.20 -26.06 -33.30
CA PRO A 172 -8.77 -25.45 -32.06
C PRO A 172 -8.03 -26.48 -31.21
N ARG A 173 -6.96 -26.04 -30.56
CA ARG A 173 -6.10 -26.82 -29.68
C ARG A 173 -5.70 -26.00 -28.48
N SER A 174 -5.61 -26.65 -27.33
CA SER A 174 -5.11 -26.08 -26.09
C SER A 174 -3.60 -25.85 -26.20
N LYS A 175 -3.14 -24.65 -25.85
CA LYS A 175 -1.71 -24.33 -25.73
C LYS A 175 -1.05 -25.06 -24.57
N VAL A 176 -1.84 -25.53 -23.59
CA VAL A 176 -1.35 -26.18 -22.37
C VAL A 176 -0.99 -27.64 -22.63
N ASP A 177 -1.86 -28.38 -23.31
CA ASP A 177 -1.75 -29.84 -23.46
C ASP A 177 -1.91 -30.35 -24.91
N GLY A 178 -2.16 -29.45 -25.87
CA GLY A 178 -2.33 -29.78 -27.28
C GLY A 178 -3.68 -30.41 -27.65
N THR A 179 -4.56 -30.67 -26.69
CA THR A 179 -5.85 -31.33 -26.95
C THR A 179 -6.90 -30.38 -27.53
N THR A 180 -7.86 -30.90 -28.28
CA THR A 180 -8.98 -30.12 -28.80
C THR A 180 -9.88 -29.66 -27.66
N PRO A 181 -10.12 -28.35 -27.48
CA PRO A 181 -11.03 -27.86 -26.45
C PRO A 181 -12.46 -28.36 -26.66
N ILE A 182 -13.17 -28.55 -25.55
CA ILE A 182 -14.60 -28.84 -25.55
C ILE A 182 -15.33 -27.54 -25.26
N PHE A 183 -16.19 -27.11 -26.17
CA PHE A 183 -17.04 -25.92 -25.98
C PHE A 183 -18.34 -26.33 -25.29
N LYS A 184 -18.66 -25.70 -24.16
CA LYS A 184 -19.87 -25.96 -23.39
C LYS A 184 -20.47 -24.66 -22.88
N GLU A 185 -21.80 -24.61 -22.82
CA GLU A 185 -22.49 -23.55 -22.11
C GLU A 185 -22.23 -23.70 -20.61
N THR A 186 -21.93 -22.56 -19.97
CA THR A 186 -21.69 -22.46 -18.53
C THR A 186 -22.39 -21.21 -18.02
N GLU A 187 -23.09 -21.34 -16.88
CA GLU A 187 -23.76 -20.22 -16.24
C GLU A 187 -22.74 -19.36 -15.48
N HIS A 188 -22.78 -18.05 -15.68
CA HIS A 188 -22.04 -17.08 -14.88
C HIS A 188 -22.99 -16.11 -14.19
N PHE A 189 -22.56 -15.68 -13.01
CA PHE A 189 -23.16 -14.57 -12.29
C PHE A 189 -22.46 -13.27 -12.67
N LEU A 190 -23.22 -12.23 -12.99
CA LEU A 190 -22.74 -10.91 -13.36
C LEU A 190 -23.26 -9.85 -12.38
N LEU A 191 -22.38 -8.98 -11.89
CA LEU A 191 -22.77 -7.79 -11.15
C LEU A 191 -23.37 -6.75 -12.12
N ASP A 192 -24.59 -6.33 -11.87
CA ASP A 192 -25.31 -5.32 -12.66
C ASP A 192 -24.82 -3.90 -12.34
N LEU A 193 -23.58 -3.59 -12.73
CA LEU A 193 -23.00 -2.25 -12.61
C LEU A 193 -23.88 -1.13 -13.22
N PRO A 194 -24.55 -1.33 -14.37
CA PRO A 194 -25.50 -0.35 -14.92
C PRO A 194 -26.54 0.15 -13.92
N ALA A 195 -27.06 -0.71 -13.03
CA ALA A 195 -28.05 -0.33 -12.02
C ALA A 195 -27.56 0.76 -11.04
N PHE A 196 -26.24 0.97 -10.95
CA PHE A 196 -25.63 1.98 -10.08
C PHE A 196 -25.14 3.24 -10.82
N GLY A 197 -25.27 3.30 -12.15
CA GLY A 197 -24.63 4.32 -12.99
C GLY A 197 -24.89 5.76 -12.56
N GLU A 198 -26.15 6.13 -12.31
CA GLU A 198 -26.52 7.49 -11.88
C GLU A 198 -26.04 7.82 -10.47
N ARG A 199 -26.14 6.86 -9.53
CA ARG A 199 -25.64 7.03 -8.15
C ARG A 199 -24.12 7.20 -8.13
N LEU A 200 -23.40 6.40 -8.92
CA LEU A 200 -21.95 6.51 -9.10
C LEU A 200 -21.58 7.84 -9.75
N ARG A 201 -22.29 8.28 -10.80
CA ARG A 201 -22.07 9.57 -11.45
C ARG A 201 -22.18 10.72 -10.47
N ALA A 202 -23.26 10.76 -9.69
CA ALA A 202 -23.47 11.80 -8.69
C ALA A 202 -22.36 11.79 -7.63
N TRP A 203 -22.05 10.61 -7.09
CA TRP A 203 -21.01 10.46 -6.06
C TRP A 203 -19.62 10.85 -6.56
N ILE A 204 -19.16 10.33 -7.71
CA ILE A 204 -17.85 10.66 -8.30
C ILE A 204 -17.76 12.15 -8.65
N SER A 205 -18.85 12.75 -9.14
CA SER A 205 -18.86 14.16 -9.50
C SER A 205 -18.63 15.06 -8.28
N ALA A 206 -19.09 14.67 -7.09
CA ALA A 206 -18.87 15.41 -5.85
C ALA A 206 -17.42 15.34 -5.32
N GLN A 207 -16.58 14.44 -5.84
CA GLN A 207 -15.21 14.22 -5.35
C GLN A 207 -14.19 15.20 -5.97
N GLU A 208 -14.39 16.50 -5.80
CA GLU A 208 -13.52 17.53 -6.41
C GLU A 208 -12.08 17.52 -5.89
N HIS A 209 -11.86 16.97 -4.69
CA HIS A 209 -10.53 16.81 -4.08
C HIS A 209 -9.74 15.62 -4.62
N TRP A 210 -10.36 14.72 -5.40
CA TRP A 210 -9.63 13.62 -6.02
C TRP A 210 -8.62 14.11 -7.05
N ARG A 211 -7.60 13.29 -7.30
CA ARG A 211 -6.64 13.55 -8.37
C ARG A 211 -7.39 13.64 -9.72
N PRO A 212 -7.08 14.63 -10.59
CA PRO A 212 -7.82 14.83 -11.83
C PRO A 212 -7.87 13.59 -12.74
N ASN A 213 -6.79 12.82 -12.82
CA ASN A 213 -6.72 11.57 -13.59
C ASN A 213 -7.73 10.53 -13.09
N VAL A 214 -7.80 10.31 -11.78
CA VAL A 214 -8.72 9.36 -11.12
C VAL A 214 -10.18 9.75 -11.41
N ARG A 215 -10.55 11.01 -11.16
CA ARG A 215 -11.93 11.49 -11.36
C ARG A 215 -12.34 11.43 -12.83
N SER A 216 -11.47 11.90 -13.73
CA SER A 216 -11.76 11.95 -15.17
C SER A 216 -11.87 10.57 -15.79
N PHE A 217 -10.96 9.65 -15.44
CA PHE A 217 -11.02 8.25 -15.86
C PHE A 217 -12.33 7.60 -15.41
N SER A 218 -12.71 7.80 -14.14
CA SER A 218 -13.90 7.20 -13.56
C SER A 218 -15.19 7.73 -14.20
N LEU A 219 -15.31 9.06 -14.38
CA LEU A 219 -16.46 9.68 -15.06
C LEU A 219 -16.60 9.25 -16.53
N ASN A 220 -15.48 8.98 -17.21
CA ASN A 220 -15.52 8.45 -18.56
C ASN A 220 -15.92 6.97 -18.59
N PHE A 221 -15.39 6.17 -17.67
CA PHE A 221 -15.70 4.74 -17.57
C PHE A 221 -17.20 4.50 -17.33
N ILE A 222 -17.85 5.30 -16.49
CA ILE A 222 -19.27 5.11 -16.15
C ILE A 222 -20.26 5.46 -17.28
N LYS A 223 -19.79 6.05 -18.40
CA LYS A 223 -20.67 6.38 -19.53
C LYS A 223 -21.19 5.13 -20.25
N GLU A 224 -20.43 4.05 -20.22
CA GLU A 224 -20.75 2.78 -20.89
C GLU A 224 -20.55 1.60 -19.94
N LEU A 225 -21.18 1.67 -18.75
CA LEU A 225 -21.15 0.54 -17.82
C LEU A 225 -21.84 -0.68 -18.44
N LYS A 226 -21.20 -1.83 -18.25
CA LYS A 226 -21.73 -3.14 -18.63
C LYS A 226 -21.74 -4.05 -17.40
N PRO A 227 -22.67 -5.01 -17.32
CA PRO A 227 -22.60 -6.05 -16.30
C PRO A 227 -21.23 -6.76 -16.37
N ARG A 228 -20.68 -7.13 -15.21
CA ARG A 228 -19.36 -7.76 -15.11
C ARG A 228 -19.48 -9.13 -14.48
N SER A 229 -18.93 -10.16 -15.13
CA SER A 229 -18.91 -11.50 -14.56
C SER A 229 -18.07 -11.53 -13.27
N ILE A 230 -18.69 -12.01 -12.20
CA ILE A 230 -18.15 -12.13 -10.84
C ILE A 230 -17.95 -13.59 -10.43
N THR A 231 -17.97 -14.52 -11.39
CA THR A 231 -17.70 -15.94 -11.16
C THR A 231 -16.78 -16.50 -12.24
N ARG A 232 -16.02 -17.53 -11.91
CA ARG A 232 -15.13 -18.24 -12.84
C ARG A 232 -15.22 -19.74 -12.60
N ASP A 233 -15.03 -20.49 -13.66
CA ASP A 233 -14.90 -21.94 -13.63
C ASP A 233 -13.48 -22.31 -13.19
N LEU A 234 -13.27 -22.31 -11.87
CA LEU A 234 -12.01 -22.58 -11.18
C LEU A 234 -12.31 -23.46 -9.98
N ASP A 235 -11.32 -24.22 -9.54
CA ASP A 235 -11.36 -25.02 -8.30
C ASP A 235 -10.82 -24.26 -7.08
N TRP A 236 -10.16 -23.12 -7.29
CA TRP A 236 -9.51 -22.30 -6.26
C TRP A 236 -10.12 -20.89 -6.15
N GLY A 237 -10.74 -20.60 -4.99
CA GLY A 237 -11.41 -19.32 -4.71
C GLY A 237 -12.55 -19.46 -3.69
N VAL A 238 -13.27 -18.37 -3.44
CA VAL A 238 -14.43 -18.37 -2.53
C VAL A 238 -15.61 -19.13 -3.18
N PRO A 239 -16.23 -20.11 -2.51
CA PRO A 239 -17.40 -20.82 -3.02
C PRO A 239 -18.63 -19.92 -3.16
N ILE A 240 -19.47 -20.20 -4.15
CA ILE A 240 -20.73 -19.48 -4.37
C ILE A 240 -21.75 -19.88 -3.28
N PRO A 241 -22.33 -18.93 -2.53
CA PRO A 241 -23.20 -19.22 -1.38
C PRO A 241 -24.66 -19.46 -1.79
N LEU A 242 -24.89 -20.31 -2.79
CA LEU A 242 -26.23 -20.70 -3.26
C LEU A 242 -26.41 -22.22 -3.08
N PRO A 243 -27.60 -22.70 -2.67
CA PRO A 243 -27.82 -24.13 -2.36
C PRO A 243 -27.40 -25.08 -3.49
N GLU A 244 -27.67 -24.71 -4.74
CA GLU A 244 -27.33 -25.50 -5.93
C GLU A 244 -25.83 -25.51 -6.29
N TYR A 245 -25.02 -24.69 -5.59
CA TYR A 245 -23.57 -24.66 -5.70
C TYR A 245 -22.85 -25.22 -4.46
N ALA A 246 -23.58 -25.67 -3.44
CA ALA A 246 -23.00 -26.12 -2.17
C ALA A 246 -22.02 -27.30 -2.33
N ASP A 247 -22.34 -28.26 -3.21
CA ASP A 247 -21.53 -29.45 -3.49
C ASP A 247 -20.69 -29.30 -4.78
N ARG A 248 -20.58 -28.09 -5.32
CA ARG A 248 -19.83 -27.80 -6.55
C ARG A 248 -18.46 -27.20 -6.25
N ASP A 249 -17.41 -27.86 -6.73
CA ASP A 249 -16.04 -27.36 -6.66
C ASP A 249 -15.57 -26.66 -7.94
N ASP A 250 -16.30 -26.82 -9.04
CA ASP A 250 -15.95 -26.40 -10.40
C ASP A 250 -16.16 -24.92 -10.70
N LYS A 251 -16.76 -24.14 -9.79
CA LYS A 251 -17.02 -22.71 -9.96
C LYS A 251 -16.81 -21.92 -8.67
N LYS A 252 -16.08 -20.81 -8.75
CA LYS A 252 -15.80 -19.90 -7.63
C LYS A 252 -16.16 -18.46 -7.95
N ILE A 253 -16.29 -17.64 -6.91
CA ILE A 253 -16.36 -16.19 -7.03
C ILE A 253 -15.06 -15.68 -7.64
N TYR A 254 -15.20 -14.77 -8.60
CA TYR A 254 -14.06 -14.20 -9.32
C TYR A 254 -13.31 -13.21 -8.44
N VAL A 255 -11.98 -13.23 -8.54
CA VAL A 255 -11.10 -12.44 -7.69
C VAL A 255 -11.35 -10.92 -7.75
N TRP A 256 -11.87 -10.42 -8.88
CA TRP A 256 -12.22 -9.00 -9.02
C TRP A 256 -13.41 -8.57 -8.15
N PHE A 257 -14.23 -9.52 -7.69
CA PHE A 257 -15.32 -9.28 -6.76
C PHE A 257 -14.86 -9.42 -5.32
N ASP A 258 -14.13 -10.48 -4.95
CA ASP A 258 -13.77 -10.72 -3.55
C ASP A 258 -12.60 -9.84 -3.05
N ALA A 259 -11.62 -9.52 -3.89
CA ALA A 259 -10.40 -8.81 -3.46
C ALA A 259 -10.71 -7.42 -2.88
N VAL A 260 -11.68 -6.69 -3.45
CA VAL A 260 -12.13 -5.40 -2.91
C VAL A 260 -12.92 -5.53 -1.61
N ILE A 261 -13.53 -6.70 -1.34
CA ILE A 261 -14.18 -7.01 -0.06
C ILE A 261 -13.12 -7.26 1.03
N GLY A 262 -11.88 -7.59 0.62
CA GLY A 262 -10.70 -7.74 1.47
C GLY A 262 -10.61 -6.67 2.55
N TYR A 263 -10.78 -5.38 2.20
CA TYR A 263 -10.68 -4.26 3.14
C TYR A 263 -11.68 -4.33 4.29
N LEU A 264 -12.94 -4.67 3.99
CA LEU A 264 -13.99 -4.84 4.99
C LEU A 264 -13.68 -6.07 5.85
N SER A 265 -13.37 -7.20 5.22
CA SER A 265 -13.05 -8.44 5.94
C SER A 265 -11.84 -8.29 6.87
N ALA A 266 -10.77 -7.61 6.45
CA ALA A 266 -9.60 -7.36 7.28
C ALA A 266 -9.90 -6.43 8.46
N SER A 267 -10.82 -5.47 8.28
CA SER A 267 -11.28 -4.60 9.37
C SER A 267 -12.09 -5.37 10.41
N ILE A 268 -12.97 -6.27 9.95
CA ILE A 268 -13.74 -7.17 10.83
C ILE A 268 -12.79 -8.13 11.58
N GLU A 269 -11.82 -8.70 10.87
CA GLU A 269 -10.81 -9.59 11.47
C GLU A 269 -9.99 -8.86 12.55
N TRP A 270 -9.54 -7.65 12.26
CA TRP A 270 -8.85 -6.79 13.21
C TRP A 270 -9.66 -6.59 14.49
N ALA A 271 -10.95 -6.28 14.37
CA ALA A 271 -11.85 -6.05 15.50
C ALA A 271 -12.07 -7.32 16.33
N ASN A 272 -12.22 -8.47 15.67
CA ASN A 272 -12.35 -9.78 16.33
C ASN A 272 -11.07 -10.16 17.08
N ASN A 273 -9.92 -10.05 16.42
CA ASN A 273 -8.61 -10.45 16.94
C ASN A 273 -8.21 -9.69 18.22
N ARG A 274 -8.72 -8.47 18.40
CA ARG A 274 -8.47 -7.64 19.58
C ARG A 274 -9.54 -7.75 20.68
N GLY A 275 -10.53 -8.63 20.51
CA GLY A 275 -11.60 -8.85 21.48
C GLY A 275 -12.68 -7.76 21.52
N THR A 276 -12.77 -6.91 20.49
CA THR A 276 -13.83 -5.89 20.35
C THR A 276 -14.52 -6.01 18.99
N PRO A 277 -15.36 -7.06 18.77
CA PRO A 277 -15.89 -7.45 17.45
C PRO A 277 -16.64 -6.36 16.67
N GLU A 278 -17.22 -5.37 17.35
CA GLU A 278 -18.00 -4.30 16.69
C GLU A 278 -17.14 -3.06 16.35
N ALA A 279 -15.88 -2.98 16.78
CA ALA A 279 -15.05 -1.77 16.67
C ALA A 279 -14.79 -1.34 15.22
N TRP A 280 -14.83 -2.25 14.24
CA TRP A 280 -14.65 -1.92 12.82
C TRP A 280 -15.74 -0.97 12.30
N ARG A 281 -16.92 -0.94 12.93
CA ARG A 281 -18.05 -0.10 12.54
C ARG A 281 -17.76 1.39 12.71
N ASP A 282 -16.87 1.78 13.61
CA ASP A 282 -16.46 3.19 13.77
C ASP A 282 -15.80 3.77 12.51
N TRP A 283 -15.28 2.90 11.63
CA TRP A 283 -14.75 3.29 10.32
C TRP A 283 -15.76 3.02 9.21
N TRP A 284 -16.44 1.88 9.23
CA TRP A 284 -17.26 1.45 8.10
C TRP A 284 -18.71 1.90 8.16
N GLN A 285 -19.23 2.33 9.31
CA GLN A 285 -20.61 2.80 9.49
C GLN A 285 -20.66 4.11 10.27
N ASN A 286 -19.71 5.00 9.99
CA ASN A 286 -19.64 6.34 10.55
C ASN A 286 -19.53 7.37 9.40
N PRO A 287 -20.50 8.29 9.22
CA PRO A 287 -20.47 9.26 8.13
C PRO A 287 -19.30 10.25 8.21
N GLU A 288 -18.70 10.41 9.37
CA GLU A 288 -17.52 11.27 9.57
C GLU A 288 -16.20 10.53 9.33
N ALA A 289 -16.23 9.19 9.19
CA ALA A 289 -15.04 8.42 8.89
C ALA A 289 -14.61 8.64 7.43
N ARG A 290 -13.28 8.74 7.21
CA ARG A 290 -12.71 8.94 5.88
C ARG A 290 -11.90 7.73 5.46
N HIS A 291 -12.26 7.15 4.32
CA HIS A 291 -11.52 6.03 3.73
C HIS A 291 -10.59 6.50 2.63
N TYR A 292 -9.30 6.22 2.78
CA TYR A 292 -8.25 6.50 1.80
C TYR A 292 -7.73 5.18 1.24
N TYR A 293 -7.93 4.98 -0.06
CA TYR A 293 -7.51 3.77 -0.76
C TYR A 293 -6.22 4.03 -1.54
N PHE A 294 -5.15 3.29 -1.23
CA PHE A 294 -3.82 3.46 -1.81
C PHE A 294 -3.49 2.34 -2.82
N MET A 295 -3.17 2.72 -4.05
CA MET A 295 -3.00 1.76 -5.16
C MET A 295 -2.17 2.31 -6.32
N GLY A 296 -1.85 1.45 -7.30
CA GLY A 296 -1.41 1.88 -8.63
C GLY A 296 -2.58 2.18 -9.57
N LYS A 297 -2.34 2.94 -10.64
CA LYS A 297 -3.38 3.43 -11.58
C LYS A 297 -4.27 2.36 -12.22
N ASP A 298 -3.76 1.16 -12.40
CA ASP A 298 -4.55 0.05 -12.98
C ASP A 298 -5.74 -0.35 -12.09
N ASN A 299 -5.67 -0.03 -10.78
CA ASN A 299 -6.69 -0.40 -9.81
C ASN A 299 -7.82 0.64 -9.67
N ILE A 300 -7.78 1.77 -10.38
CA ILE A 300 -8.74 2.88 -10.22
C ILE A 300 -10.18 2.38 -10.39
N VAL A 301 -10.46 1.64 -11.47
CA VAL A 301 -11.82 1.15 -11.78
C VAL A 301 -12.44 0.32 -10.65
N PHE A 302 -11.63 -0.47 -9.96
CA PHE A 302 -12.09 -1.31 -8.86
C PHE A 302 -12.57 -0.49 -7.68
N HIS A 303 -11.93 0.65 -7.41
CA HIS A 303 -12.14 1.44 -6.19
C HIS A 303 -13.01 2.67 -6.43
N THR A 304 -13.26 3.06 -7.67
CA THR A 304 -14.16 4.17 -8.02
C THR A 304 -15.46 3.72 -8.68
N VAL A 305 -15.57 2.46 -9.11
CA VAL A 305 -16.77 1.94 -9.79
C VAL A 305 -17.25 0.64 -9.18
N ILE A 306 -16.42 -0.41 -9.21
CA ILE A 306 -16.87 -1.76 -8.83
C ILE A 306 -17.19 -1.83 -7.33
N TRP A 307 -16.21 -1.50 -6.48
CA TRP A 307 -16.37 -1.53 -5.03
C TRP A 307 -17.43 -0.55 -4.53
N PRO A 308 -17.46 0.73 -4.95
CA PRO A 308 -18.57 1.62 -4.63
C PRO A 308 -19.93 1.10 -5.10
N GLY A 309 -20.02 0.47 -6.29
CA GLY A 309 -21.26 -0.15 -6.77
C GLY A 309 -21.74 -1.27 -5.84
N MET A 310 -20.81 -2.13 -5.40
CA MET A 310 -21.10 -3.19 -4.43
C MET A 310 -21.57 -2.62 -3.08
N LEU A 311 -20.88 -1.61 -2.55
CA LEU A 311 -21.26 -0.92 -1.31
C LEU A 311 -22.63 -0.24 -1.42
N LEU A 312 -22.91 0.43 -2.54
CA LEU A 312 -24.19 1.09 -2.82
C LEU A 312 -25.36 0.11 -2.91
N GLY A 313 -25.13 -1.10 -3.46
CA GLY A 313 -26.12 -2.18 -3.52
C GLY A 313 -26.28 -2.89 -2.17
N TYR A 314 -25.19 -3.09 -1.45
CA TYR A 314 -25.19 -3.68 -0.12
C TYR A 314 -25.93 -2.79 0.89
N GLY A 315 -25.59 -1.49 0.94
CA GLY A 315 -26.20 -0.51 1.84
C GLY A 315 -26.03 -0.90 3.31
N ALA A 316 -27.15 -0.94 4.05
CA ALA A 316 -27.25 -1.50 5.41
C ALA A 316 -27.83 -2.94 5.39
N GLY A 317 -27.61 -3.70 4.31
CA GLY A 317 -28.11 -5.07 4.14
C GLY A 317 -27.18 -6.13 4.75
N GLY A 318 -27.52 -7.41 4.56
CA GLY A 318 -26.70 -8.54 5.00
C GLY A 318 -26.48 -8.61 6.51
N VAL A 319 -25.59 -9.49 6.95
CA VAL A 319 -25.22 -9.64 8.36
C VAL A 319 -24.37 -8.45 8.84
N TYR A 320 -23.46 -7.97 8.00
CA TYR A 320 -22.52 -6.92 8.37
C TYR A 320 -23.11 -5.51 8.26
N GLY A 321 -24.10 -5.27 7.38
CA GLY A 321 -24.80 -3.99 7.31
C GLY A 321 -25.93 -3.85 8.34
N GLN A 322 -26.45 -4.96 8.88
CA GLN A 322 -27.35 -4.96 10.04
C GLN A 322 -26.55 -4.51 11.27
N ALA A 323 -26.68 -3.22 11.56
CA ALA A 323 -26.02 -2.62 12.68
C ALA A 323 -26.67 -3.01 14.02
N VAL A 324 -25.83 -3.13 15.04
CA VAL A 324 -26.26 -2.98 16.44
C VAL A 324 -26.90 -1.60 16.64
N GLU A 325 -27.69 -1.42 17.69
CA GLU A 325 -28.56 -0.24 17.87
C GLU A 325 -27.88 1.12 17.62
N ALA A 326 -26.58 1.24 17.96
CA ALA A 326 -25.78 2.45 17.75
C ALA A 326 -25.55 2.85 16.27
N TYR A 327 -25.57 1.91 15.32
CA TYR A 327 -25.33 2.19 13.88
C TYR A 327 -26.55 1.84 13.00
N ARG A 328 -27.72 1.63 13.61
CA ARG A 328 -28.94 1.18 12.92
C ARG A 328 -29.19 2.03 11.67
N ASP A 329 -29.50 1.35 10.56
CA ASP A 329 -29.77 1.97 9.26
C ASP A 329 -28.60 2.79 8.65
N THR A 330 -27.40 2.71 9.22
CA THR A 330 -26.20 3.37 8.67
C THR A 330 -25.53 2.46 7.64
N PRO A 331 -25.50 2.85 6.35
CA PRO A 331 -24.88 2.03 5.31
C PRO A 331 -23.37 1.98 5.47
N LEU A 332 -22.76 0.98 4.83
CA LEU A 332 -21.30 0.94 4.72
C LEU A 332 -20.76 2.17 3.97
N GLN A 333 -19.69 2.75 4.49
CA GLN A 333 -19.06 3.97 3.97
C GLN A 333 -18.41 3.75 2.61
N LEU A 334 -18.56 4.77 1.74
CA LEU A 334 -17.90 4.82 0.44
C LEU A 334 -16.49 5.39 0.57
N PRO A 335 -15.61 5.13 -0.43
CA PRO A 335 -14.30 5.78 -0.49
C PRO A 335 -14.37 7.30 -0.37
N TYR A 336 -13.59 7.89 0.55
CA TYR A 336 -13.42 9.34 0.60
C TYR A 336 -12.37 9.79 -0.42
N ASN A 337 -11.27 9.06 -0.55
CA ASN A 337 -10.22 9.35 -1.53
C ASN A 337 -9.58 8.09 -2.10
N VAL A 338 -9.22 8.13 -3.39
CA VAL A 338 -8.48 7.09 -4.09
C VAL A 338 -7.12 7.67 -4.49
N VAL A 339 -6.10 7.34 -3.68
CA VAL A 339 -4.72 7.77 -3.84
C VAL A 339 -4.01 6.81 -4.78
N SER A 340 -4.02 7.17 -6.07
CA SER A 340 -3.40 6.38 -7.13
C SER A 340 -2.02 6.91 -7.50
N SER A 341 -1.01 6.03 -7.47
CA SER A 341 0.34 6.28 -7.98
C SER A 341 0.50 5.81 -9.43
N GLU A 342 1.41 6.43 -10.16
CA GLU A 342 1.81 6.07 -11.52
C GLU A 342 2.86 4.93 -11.50
N PHE A 343 3.44 4.55 -12.64
CA PHE A 343 4.39 3.43 -12.69
C PHE A 343 5.84 3.84 -12.36
N LEU A 344 6.55 2.93 -11.69
CA LEU A 344 8.00 3.01 -11.52
C LEU A 344 8.67 2.01 -12.49
N THR A 345 9.41 2.52 -13.45
CA THR A 345 10.30 1.73 -14.32
C THR A 345 11.66 1.51 -13.64
N MET A 346 12.47 0.61 -14.19
CA MET A 346 13.77 0.24 -13.60
C MET A 346 14.84 0.27 -14.69
N GLU A 347 15.84 1.15 -14.54
CA GLU A 347 16.98 1.31 -15.45
C GLU A 347 16.56 1.54 -16.91
N GLY A 348 15.61 2.45 -17.12
CA GLY A 348 15.09 2.83 -18.44
C GLY A 348 14.30 1.74 -19.17
N LYS A 349 14.04 0.60 -18.53
CA LYS A 349 13.29 -0.53 -19.09
C LYS A 349 11.96 -0.70 -18.38
N LYS A 350 10.93 -1.06 -19.15
CA LYS A 350 9.67 -1.55 -18.57
C LYS A 350 9.93 -2.88 -17.88
N PHE A 351 9.39 -3.00 -16.66
CA PHE A 351 9.38 -4.22 -15.86
C PHE A 351 9.06 -5.47 -16.69
N SER A 352 9.81 -6.55 -16.46
CA SER A 352 9.54 -7.84 -17.08
C SER A 352 10.17 -8.98 -16.29
N SER A 353 9.35 -9.71 -15.53
CA SER A 353 9.78 -10.94 -14.83
C SER A 353 10.37 -11.98 -15.78
N SER A 354 9.87 -12.07 -17.02
CA SER A 354 10.38 -13.01 -18.02
C SER A 354 11.72 -12.61 -18.65
N ARG A 355 12.14 -11.34 -18.52
CA ARG A 355 13.41 -10.82 -19.05
C ARG A 355 14.41 -10.44 -17.95
N GLY A 356 14.17 -10.83 -16.70
CA GLY A 356 15.08 -10.61 -15.57
C GLY A 356 15.22 -9.17 -15.07
N VAL A 357 14.46 -8.20 -15.64
CA VAL A 357 14.57 -6.80 -15.25
C VAL A 357 13.61 -6.52 -14.09
N VAL A 358 13.99 -6.95 -12.88
CA VAL A 358 13.20 -6.79 -11.66
C VAL A 358 14.11 -6.54 -10.46
N ILE A 359 13.80 -5.50 -9.69
CA ILE A 359 14.45 -5.22 -8.41
C ILE A 359 13.48 -5.60 -7.28
N TYR A 360 13.73 -6.72 -6.60
CA TYR A 360 12.85 -7.23 -5.56
C TYR A 360 13.04 -6.53 -4.22
N VAL A 361 11.96 -6.44 -3.42
CA VAL A 361 12.00 -5.75 -2.12
C VAL A 361 12.92 -6.48 -1.13
N HIS A 362 12.76 -7.80 -0.94
CA HIS A 362 13.66 -8.58 -0.08
C HIS A 362 15.14 -8.41 -0.44
N GLU A 363 15.47 -8.35 -1.74
CA GLU A 363 16.84 -8.20 -2.19
C GLU A 363 17.43 -6.86 -1.77
N VAL A 364 16.70 -5.76 -2.00
CA VAL A 364 17.13 -4.43 -1.55
C VAL A 364 17.28 -4.40 -0.03
N LEU A 365 16.29 -4.90 0.72
CA LEU A 365 16.29 -4.88 2.19
C LEU A 365 17.33 -5.81 2.82
N SER A 366 17.79 -6.84 2.10
CA SER A 366 18.91 -7.68 2.55
C SER A 366 20.27 -6.97 2.49
N ARG A 367 20.38 -5.89 1.72
CA ARG A 367 21.65 -5.19 1.44
C ARG A 367 21.69 -3.74 1.93
N TYR A 368 20.54 -3.06 1.92
CA TYR A 368 20.43 -1.64 2.18
C TYR A 368 19.39 -1.34 3.28
N ASP A 369 19.59 -0.24 4.00
CA ASP A 369 18.69 0.16 5.07
C ASP A 369 17.31 0.57 4.51
N ALA A 370 16.24 0.16 5.20
CA ALA A 370 14.85 0.40 4.77
C ALA A 370 14.54 1.89 4.55
N ASP A 371 15.04 2.77 5.42
CA ASP A 371 14.84 4.21 5.31
C ASP A 371 15.44 4.80 4.02
N SER A 372 16.55 4.26 3.51
CA SER A 372 17.12 4.68 2.23
C SER A 372 16.15 4.37 1.07
N LEU A 373 15.54 3.18 1.07
CA LEU A 373 14.54 2.81 0.07
C LEU A 373 13.27 3.65 0.21
N ARG A 374 12.74 3.81 1.43
CA ARG A 374 11.54 4.62 1.70
C ARG A 374 11.73 6.07 1.26
N TYR A 375 12.88 6.66 1.58
CA TYR A 375 13.25 8.01 1.16
C TYR A 375 13.22 8.13 -0.37
N PHE A 376 13.92 7.24 -1.06
CA PHE A 376 13.99 7.24 -2.51
C PHE A 376 12.61 7.12 -3.15
N LEU A 377 11.81 6.14 -2.71
CA LEU A 377 10.47 5.89 -3.23
C LEU A 377 9.50 7.06 -2.97
N THR A 378 9.80 7.93 -2.00
CA THR A 378 9.01 9.12 -1.74
C THR A 378 9.46 10.32 -2.58
N ILE A 379 10.77 10.61 -2.59
CA ILE A 379 11.30 11.82 -3.24
C ILE A 379 11.37 11.69 -4.77
N ALA A 380 11.60 10.47 -5.26
CA ALA A 380 11.80 10.15 -6.67
C ALA A 380 10.77 9.15 -7.22
N GLY A 381 9.81 8.70 -6.40
CA GLY A 381 8.79 7.75 -6.84
C GLY A 381 7.67 8.37 -7.68
N PRO A 382 6.78 7.51 -8.20
CA PRO A 382 5.83 7.87 -9.25
C PRO A 382 4.53 8.48 -8.68
N GLU A 383 4.65 9.56 -7.91
CA GLU A 383 3.47 10.16 -7.27
C GLU A 383 2.47 10.69 -8.31
N ASN A 384 2.91 11.50 -9.28
CA ASN A 384 2.02 12.18 -10.24
C ASN A 384 2.34 11.88 -11.71
N GLN A 385 3.44 11.18 -11.97
CA GLN A 385 3.89 10.79 -13.31
C GLN A 385 4.72 9.51 -13.20
N ASP A 386 4.83 8.77 -14.29
CA ASP A 386 5.76 7.64 -14.35
C ASP A 386 7.19 8.14 -14.04
N THR A 387 7.96 7.33 -13.30
CA THR A 387 9.34 7.63 -12.90
C THR A 387 10.23 6.43 -13.14
N ASP A 388 11.54 6.64 -13.18
CA ASP A 388 12.51 5.58 -13.36
C ASP A 388 13.40 5.46 -12.12
N PHE A 389 13.49 4.24 -11.58
CA PHE A 389 14.48 3.91 -10.57
C PHE A 389 15.81 3.64 -11.26
N THR A 390 16.86 4.32 -10.79
CA THR A 390 18.25 3.97 -11.12
C THR A 390 19.09 3.82 -9.86
N TRP A 391 20.03 2.88 -9.87
CA TRP A 391 20.97 2.70 -8.76
C TRP A 391 21.85 3.93 -8.53
N ALA A 392 22.19 4.65 -9.60
CA ALA A 392 22.93 5.90 -9.53
C ALA A 392 22.16 6.97 -8.73
N GLU A 393 20.87 7.18 -9.03
CA GLU A 393 20.05 8.11 -8.25
C GLU A 393 19.81 7.61 -6.82
N PHE A 394 19.69 6.30 -6.60
CA PHE A 394 19.55 5.72 -5.26
C PHE A 394 20.77 6.04 -4.38
N VAL A 395 21.98 5.78 -4.89
CA VAL A 395 23.24 6.09 -4.20
C VAL A 395 23.41 7.59 -3.99
N ARG A 396 23.19 8.41 -5.02
CA ARG A 396 23.31 9.87 -4.94
C ARG A 396 22.40 10.44 -3.86
N ARG A 397 21.11 10.11 -3.88
CA ARG A 397 20.12 10.66 -2.93
C ARG A 397 20.38 10.18 -1.50
N ASN A 398 20.79 8.93 -1.31
CA ASN A 398 21.22 8.48 0.00
C ASN A 398 22.42 9.29 0.51
N ASN A 399 23.45 9.47 -0.31
CA ASN A 399 24.70 10.07 0.13
C ASN A 399 24.60 11.60 0.29
N ASP A 400 23.98 12.28 -0.66
CA ASP A 400 23.96 13.75 -0.70
C ASP A 400 22.83 14.33 0.16
N GLU A 401 21.69 13.65 0.22
CA GLU A 401 20.50 14.15 0.90
C GLU A 401 20.40 13.55 2.31
N LEU A 402 20.31 12.22 2.45
CA LEU A 402 20.21 11.59 3.78
C LEU A 402 21.51 11.72 4.59
N VAL A 403 22.67 11.33 4.04
CA VAL A 403 23.93 11.34 4.80
C VAL A 403 24.48 12.76 4.94
N ALA A 404 24.67 13.50 3.85
CA ALA A 404 25.38 14.78 3.89
C ALA A 404 24.54 15.97 4.37
N THR A 405 23.21 15.93 4.20
CA THR A 405 22.33 17.04 4.64
C THR A 405 21.69 16.76 5.99
N TRP A 406 20.85 15.72 6.09
CA TRP A 406 20.09 15.45 7.32
C TRP A 406 20.92 14.75 8.39
N GLY A 407 21.56 13.63 8.05
CA GLY A 407 22.40 12.84 8.95
C GLY A 407 23.59 13.61 9.50
N ASN A 408 24.25 14.41 8.65
CA ASN A 408 25.35 15.27 9.07
C ASN A 408 24.91 16.35 10.06
N LEU A 409 23.76 17.00 9.83
CA LEU A 409 23.21 17.99 10.75
C LEU A 409 22.99 17.37 12.13
N VAL A 410 22.28 16.23 12.18
CA VAL A 410 22.01 15.52 13.43
C VAL A 410 23.31 15.10 14.12
N ASN A 411 24.22 14.46 13.39
CA ASN A 411 25.46 13.92 13.96
C ASN A 411 26.36 15.04 14.53
N ARG A 412 26.56 16.12 13.77
CA ARG A 412 27.35 17.28 14.22
C ARG A 412 26.74 17.93 15.46
N THR A 413 25.41 18.07 15.47
CA THR A 413 24.69 18.66 16.60
C THR A 413 24.84 17.80 17.85
N LEU A 414 24.44 16.54 17.78
CA LEU A 414 24.46 15.65 18.94
C LEU A 414 25.88 15.39 19.44
N THR A 415 26.86 15.16 18.56
CA THR A 415 28.25 14.93 18.98
C THR A 415 28.82 16.12 19.73
N ASN A 416 28.60 17.35 19.23
CA ASN A 416 29.10 18.54 19.91
C ASN A 416 28.39 18.78 21.24
N VAL A 417 27.07 18.62 21.29
CA VAL A 417 26.34 18.84 22.55
C VAL A 417 26.69 17.78 23.58
N TYR A 418 26.69 16.50 23.19
CA TYR A 418 27.06 15.40 24.07
C TYR A 418 28.46 15.58 24.66
N LYS A 419 29.45 15.91 23.82
CA LYS A 419 30.84 16.11 24.27
C LYS A 419 31.01 17.33 25.18
N ASN A 420 30.35 18.44 24.87
CA ASN A 420 30.61 19.70 25.57
C ASN A 420 29.69 19.93 26.76
N PHE A 421 28.47 19.38 26.76
CA PHE A 421 27.43 19.64 27.76
C PHE A 421 26.84 18.36 28.37
N GLY A 422 26.85 17.23 27.66
CA GLY A 422 26.27 15.95 28.11
C GLY A 422 24.73 15.90 28.15
N SER A 423 24.09 17.05 28.27
CA SER A 423 22.64 17.23 28.30
C SER A 423 22.20 18.39 27.42
N ILE A 424 20.89 18.56 27.23
CA ILE A 424 20.31 19.76 26.61
C ILE A 424 20.79 21.00 27.40
N PRO A 425 21.51 21.95 26.78
CA PRO A 425 22.09 23.07 27.49
C PRO A 425 21.03 24.12 27.84
N GLN A 426 21.27 24.88 28.93
CA GLN A 426 20.44 26.03 29.29
C GLN A 426 20.71 27.17 28.30
N PRO A 427 19.72 27.65 27.52
CA PRO A 427 19.90 28.82 26.67
C PRO A 427 19.93 30.10 27.52
N GLY A 428 20.71 31.08 27.07
CA GLY A 428 20.56 32.49 27.42
C GLY A 428 19.47 33.16 26.58
N ALA A 429 19.53 34.48 26.45
CA ALA A 429 18.58 35.22 25.61
C ALA A 429 18.74 34.81 24.13
N LEU A 430 17.61 34.51 23.48
CA LEU A 430 17.58 34.21 22.05
C LEU A 430 17.87 35.49 21.25
N ALA A 431 18.78 35.39 20.29
CA ALA A 431 18.93 36.42 19.28
C ALA A 431 17.76 36.39 18.28
N GLU A 432 17.62 37.44 17.48
CA GLU A 432 16.62 37.51 16.42
C GLU A 432 16.78 36.35 15.42
N SER A 433 18.01 36.02 15.04
CA SER A 433 18.32 34.90 14.15
C SER A 433 17.90 33.54 14.73
N ASP A 434 18.05 33.35 16.04
CA ASP A 434 17.64 32.11 16.73
C ASP A 434 16.13 31.95 16.70
N SER A 435 15.43 33.03 17.07
CA SER A 435 13.97 33.08 17.12
C SER A 435 13.36 32.92 15.73
N ALA A 436 13.97 33.54 14.72
CA ALA A 436 13.57 33.40 13.33
C ALA A 436 13.71 31.94 12.87
N LEU A 437 14.84 31.27 13.12
CA LEU A 437 15.02 29.87 12.72
C LEU A 437 13.96 28.96 13.36
N ILE A 438 13.77 29.08 14.68
CA ILE A 438 12.77 28.30 15.42
C ILE A 438 11.39 28.49 14.79
N SER A 439 10.98 29.73 14.56
CA SER A 439 9.69 30.07 13.95
C SER A 439 9.51 29.43 12.57
N HIS A 440 10.53 29.50 11.69
CA HIS A 440 10.46 28.87 10.37
C HIS A 440 10.34 27.35 10.44
N VAL A 441 11.10 26.70 11.33
CA VAL A 441 11.07 25.24 11.47
C VAL A 441 9.76 24.78 12.09
N GLU A 442 9.27 25.43 13.15
CA GLU A 442 8.01 25.07 13.82
C GLU A 442 6.77 25.42 12.97
N GLY A 443 6.84 26.43 12.10
CA GLY A 443 5.83 26.68 11.07
C GLY A 443 5.64 25.48 10.11
N GLY A 444 6.64 24.59 10.01
CA GLY A 444 6.59 23.36 9.24
C GLY A 444 5.46 22.39 9.66
N PHE A 445 4.99 22.41 10.92
CA PHE A 445 3.90 21.55 11.37
C PHE A 445 2.62 21.81 10.57
N ALA A 446 2.35 23.07 10.22
CA ALA A 446 1.22 23.43 9.37
C ALA A 446 1.51 23.05 7.90
N SER A 447 2.58 23.58 7.31
CA SER A 447 2.83 23.41 5.86
C SER A 447 3.04 21.95 5.45
N ILE A 448 3.81 21.17 6.20
CA ILE A 448 4.06 19.75 5.93
C ILE A 448 2.81 18.92 6.27
N GLY A 449 2.11 19.28 7.36
CA GLY A 449 0.87 18.60 7.76
C GLY A 449 -0.22 18.70 6.71
N ASP A 450 -0.42 19.88 6.11
CA ASP A 450 -1.41 20.09 5.05
C ASP A 450 -1.09 19.27 3.79
N LEU A 451 0.20 19.17 3.44
CA LEU A 451 0.66 18.32 2.33
C LEU A 451 0.43 16.84 2.61
N LEU A 452 0.70 16.37 3.83
CA LEU A 452 0.48 14.98 4.22
C LEU A 452 -1.03 14.63 4.27
N ALA A 453 -1.86 15.50 4.83
CA ALA A 453 -3.32 15.32 4.90
C ALA A 453 -3.97 15.23 3.51
N THR A 454 -3.33 15.82 2.49
CA THR A 454 -3.78 15.80 1.09
C THR A 454 -3.00 14.82 0.21
N ALA A 455 -2.23 13.91 0.82
CA ALA A 455 -1.46 12.87 0.13
C ALA A 455 -0.49 13.41 -0.94
N ARG A 456 0.23 14.49 -0.59
CA ARG A 456 1.33 15.13 -1.36
C ARG A 456 2.68 14.83 -0.70
N PHE A 457 3.07 13.56 -0.69
CA PHE A 457 4.20 13.05 0.10
C PHE A 457 5.55 13.57 -0.40
N LYS A 458 5.76 13.65 -1.71
CA LYS A 458 7.00 14.19 -2.29
C LYS A 458 7.21 15.65 -1.89
N ALA A 459 6.15 16.46 -1.95
CA ALA A 459 6.20 17.87 -1.57
C ALA A 459 6.46 18.03 -0.07
N ALA A 460 5.79 17.23 0.76
CA ALA A 460 5.99 17.22 2.21
C ALA A 460 7.44 16.87 2.59
N LEU A 461 8.02 15.83 1.99
CA LEU A 461 9.41 15.44 2.23
C LEU A 461 10.41 16.49 1.74
N THR A 462 10.12 17.12 0.58
CA THR A 462 10.95 18.22 0.04
C THR A 462 10.97 19.40 1.01
N GLU A 463 9.82 19.76 1.59
CA GLU A 463 9.74 20.85 2.56
C GLU A 463 10.47 20.51 3.87
N ALA A 464 10.35 19.27 4.38
CA ALA A 464 11.11 18.82 5.53
C ALA A 464 12.64 18.91 5.30
N MET A 465 13.11 18.50 4.11
CA MET A 465 14.52 18.62 3.73
C MET A 465 14.97 20.07 3.57
N ARG A 466 14.11 20.95 3.03
CA ARG A 466 14.39 22.40 2.95
C ARG A 466 14.58 23.00 4.33
N LEU A 467 13.72 22.66 5.30
CA LEU A 467 13.84 23.11 6.69
C LEU A 467 15.13 22.59 7.34
N ALA A 468 15.51 21.33 7.12
CA ALA A 468 16.81 20.80 7.56
C ALA A 468 18.00 21.57 6.93
N GLY A 469 17.87 21.98 5.67
CA GLY A 469 18.83 22.85 4.99
C GLY A 469 18.99 24.22 5.68
N LEU A 470 17.90 24.86 6.09
CA LEU A 470 17.94 26.13 6.83
C LEU A 470 18.72 26.00 8.15
N VAL A 471 18.52 24.90 8.89
CA VAL A 471 19.26 24.66 10.13
C VAL A 471 20.76 24.49 9.87
N ASN A 472 21.15 23.82 8.77
CA ASN A 472 22.55 23.70 8.36
C ASN A 472 23.18 25.08 8.02
N ILE A 473 22.44 25.95 7.34
CA ILE A 473 22.88 27.32 7.02
C ILE A 473 23.13 28.09 8.31
N TYR A 474 22.15 28.13 9.21
CA TYR A 474 22.28 28.79 10.50
C TYR A 474 23.48 28.26 11.30
N LEU A 475 23.66 26.95 11.36
CA LEU A 475 24.78 26.34 12.10
C LEU A 475 26.14 26.74 11.51
N SER A 476 26.21 26.92 10.20
CA SER A 476 27.42 27.33 9.49
C SER A 476 27.72 28.82 9.68
N GLU A 477 26.70 29.67 9.77
CA GLU A 477 26.86 31.11 10.05
C GLU A 477 27.22 31.39 11.50
N GLN A 478 26.64 30.65 12.45
CA GLN A 478 26.86 30.87 13.88
C GLN A 478 28.16 30.26 14.41
N GLU A 479 28.73 29.27 13.69
CA GLU A 479 29.99 28.58 14.04
C GLU A 479 30.17 28.25 15.54
N PRO A 480 29.23 27.56 16.20
CA PRO A 480 29.25 27.41 17.66
C PRO A 480 30.49 26.69 18.22
N TRP A 481 31.18 25.88 17.41
CA TRP A 481 32.46 25.25 17.76
C TRP A 481 33.62 26.25 17.93
N LYS A 482 33.53 27.44 17.32
CA LYS A 482 34.45 28.57 17.57
C LYS A 482 33.94 29.40 18.73
N VAL A 483 32.65 29.72 18.74
CA VAL A 483 32.01 30.57 19.77
C VAL A 483 32.22 30.01 21.18
N ILE A 484 32.12 28.69 21.35
CA ILE A 484 32.27 28.05 22.67
C ILE A 484 33.63 28.32 23.36
N LYS A 485 34.67 28.70 22.60
CA LYS A 485 36.00 29.02 23.13
C LYS A 485 36.08 30.41 23.77
N VAL A 486 35.15 31.29 23.45
CA VAL A 486 35.13 32.69 23.89
C VAL A 486 33.87 33.06 24.67
N ASP A 487 32.73 32.47 24.30
CA ASP A 487 31.42 32.71 24.92
C ASP A 487 30.65 31.39 24.96
N ARG A 488 30.78 30.70 26.10
CA ARG A 488 30.15 29.39 26.30
C ARG A 488 28.63 29.48 26.40
N ASP A 489 28.10 30.58 26.94
CA ASP A 489 26.67 30.79 27.11
C ASP A 489 26.00 31.07 25.76
N ARG A 490 26.63 31.88 24.89
CA ARG A 490 26.15 32.05 23.51
C ARG A 490 26.18 30.73 22.74
N ALA A 491 27.24 29.94 22.87
CA ALA A 491 27.32 28.62 22.23
C ALA A 491 26.22 27.66 22.75
N ALA A 492 25.92 27.69 24.05
CA ALA A 492 24.80 26.95 24.64
C ALA A 492 23.46 27.35 24.01
N THR A 493 23.20 28.65 23.84
CA THR A 493 21.98 29.15 23.16
C THR A 493 21.88 28.70 21.70
N ILE A 494 22.97 28.77 20.94
CA ILE A 494 23.00 28.32 19.53
C ILE A 494 22.68 26.83 19.47
N TRP A 495 23.33 26.02 20.31
CA TRP A 495 23.10 24.58 20.34
C TRP A 495 21.70 24.21 20.79
N TYR A 496 21.14 24.91 21.79
CA TYR A 496 19.74 24.73 22.19
C TYR A 496 18.78 25.01 21.02
N THR A 497 18.99 26.12 20.31
CA THR A 497 18.19 26.49 19.12
C THR A 497 18.23 25.39 18.06
N VAL A 498 19.41 24.86 17.74
CA VAL A 498 19.58 23.78 16.75
C VAL A 498 18.94 22.48 17.22
N LEU A 499 19.10 22.10 18.50
CA LEU A 499 18.47 20.91 19.06
C LEU A 499 16.95 21.01 19.04
N ARG A 500 16.38 22.17 19.34
CA ARG A 500 14.94 22.41 19.24
C ARG A 500 14.44 22.20 17.82
N CYS A 501 15.16 22.71 16.82
CA CYS A 501 14.83 22.48 15.42
C CYS A 501 14.95 21.00 15.02
N VAL A 502 16.01 20.31 15.47
CA VAL A 502 16.21 18.86 15.24
C VAL A 502 15.10 18.03 15.91
N ASN A 503 14.61 18.44 17.08
CA ASN A 503 13.51 17.79 17.79
C ASN A 503 12.19 17.88 16.99
N SER A 504 11.89 19.04 16.39
CA SER A 504 10.74 19.21 15.50
C SER A 504 10.91 18.43 14.18
N LEU A 505 12.09 18.51 13.55
CA LEU A 505 12.40 17.78 12.31
C LEU A 505 12.29 16.26 12.49
N ARG A 506 12.67 15.72 13.65
CA ARG A 506 12.46 14.31 13.99
C ARG A 506 10.99 13.89 13.80
N ILE A 507 10.04 14.74 14.22
CA ILE A 507 8.61 14.45 14.05
C ILE A 507 8.24 14.49 12.56
N TYR A 508 8.72 15.50 11.82
CA TYR A 508 8.46 15.60 10.38
C TYR A 508 8.97 14.41 9.59
N PHE A 509 10.14 13.89 9.94
CA PHE A 509 10.74 12.73 9.27
C PHE A 509 10.17 11.39 9.73
N THR A 510 9.45 11.32 10.86
CA THR A 510 8.93 10.04 11.41
C THR A 510 8.04 9.27 10.42
N PRO A 511 7.08 9.90 9.72
CA PRO A 511 6.30 9.21 8.69
C PRO A 511 7.14 8.61 7.56
N PHE A 512 8.24 9.26 7.18
CA PHE A 512 9.07 8.90 6.04
C PHE A 512 10.17 7.90 6.41
N LEU A 513 10.86 8.14 7.53
CA LEU A 513 12.09 7.49 7.99
C LEU A 513 11.90 6.96 9.41
N PRO A 514 11.00 5.98 9.64
CA PRO A 514 10.62 5.56 10.99
C PRO A 514 11.79 5.03 11.81
N PHE A 515 12.70 4.27 11.19
CA PHE A 515 13.81 3.64 11.92
C PHE A 515 14.84 4.66 12.40
N SER A 516 15.22 5.61 11.54
CA SER A 516 16.17 6.67 11.87
C SER A 516 15.57 7.72 12.79
N SER A 517 14.27 7.97 12.67
CA SER A 517 13.56 8.88 13.57
C SER A 517 13.42 8.31 14.98
N GLN A 518 13.21 7.00 15.12
CA GLN A 518 13.25 6.31 16.42
C GLN A 518 14.65 6.39 17.06
N LYS A 519 15.73 6.14 16.30
CA LYS A 519 17.09 6.33 16.82
C LYS A 519 17.35 7.75 17.30
N LEU A 520 16.91 8.76 16.53
CA LEU A 520 17.04 10.16 16.91
C LEU A 520 16.19 10.51 18.15
N HIS A 521 15.00 9.92 18.27
CA HIS A 521 14.15 10.04 19.46
C HIS A 521 14.92 9.64 20.72
N GLU A 522 15.56 8.47 20.67
CA GLU A 522 16.37 7.95 21.77
C GLU A 522 17.65 8.78 22.01
N TYR A 523 18.36 9.19 20.96
CA TYR A 523 19.58 10.01 21.13
C TYR A 523 19.31 11.35 21.80
N LEU A 524 18.16 11.95 21.53
CA LEU A 524 17.71 13.17 22.20
C LEU A 524 17.30 12.93 23.67
N GLY A 525 17.30 11.69 24.15
CA GLY A 525 17.01 11.34 25.54
C GLY A 525 15.53 11.06 25.81
N HIS A 526 14.69 10.94 24.77
CA HIS A 526 13.29 10.58 24.94
C HIS A 526 13.11 9.08 25.13
N ASP A 527 12.10 8.72 25.91
CA ASP A 527 11.68 7.35 26.15
C ASP A 527 10.43 6.99 25.33
N GLY A 528 10.21 5.69 25.14
CA GLY A 528 9.10 5.17 24.34
C GLY A 528 9.40 5.11 22.85
N TYR A 529 8.34 4.89 22.09
CA TYR A 529 8.43 4.62 20.66
C TYR A 529 7.70 5.68 19.85
N ILE A 530 8.43 6.52 19.11
CA ILE A 530 7.81 7.41 18.11
C ILE A 530 7.47 6.64 16.83
N ALA A 531 8.19 5.55 16.58
CA ALA A 531 7.90 4.55 15.55
C ALA A 531 8.31 3.18 16.11
N GLY A 532 7.37 2.53 16.78
CA GLY A 532 7.62 1.31 17.55
C GLY A 532 7.74 0.04 16.74
N PRO A 533 8.03 -1.08 17.43
CA PRO A 533 8.18 -2.38 16.79
C PRO A 533 6.87 -2.82 16.13
N LEU A 534 7.03 -3.56 15.05
CA LEU A 534 5.96 -4.31 14.40
C LEU A 534 6.04 -5.76 14.90
N GLU A 535 4.98 -6.53 14.68
CA GLU A 535 4.95 -7.93 15.08
C GLU A 535 4.15 -8.79 14.10
N PHE A 536 4.41 -10.10 14.14
CA PHE A 536 3.53 -11.10 13.54
C PHE A 536 2.78 -11.82 14.65
N LYS A 537 1.46 -11.92 14.52
CA LYS A 537 0.62 -12.75 15.39
C LYS A 537 0.04 -13.90 14.58
N GLU A 538 -0.03 -15.08 15.18
CA GLU A 538 -0.74 -16.22 14.61
C GLU A 538 -2.14 -16.28 15.21
N TYR A 539 -3.15 -16.41 14.34
CA TYR A 539 -4.54 -16.60 14.73
C TYR A 539 -5.00 -17.95 14.22
N THR A 540 -5.82 -18.64 15.03
CA THR A 540 -6.40 -19.94 14.69
C THR A 540 -7.89 -19.79 14.44
N GLU A 541 -8.32 -20.23 13.27
CA GLU A 541 -9.70 -20.18 12.78
C GLU A 541 -10.51 -21.35 13.35
N ALA A 542 -11.83 -21.36 13.11
CA ALA A 542 -12.73 -22.36 13.68
C ALA A 542 -12.46 -23.77 13.15
N SER A 543 -11.96 -23.90 11.91
CA SER A 543 -11.50 -25.20 11.37
C SER A 543 -10.21 -25.74 11.99
N GLY A 544 -9.55 -24.98 12.87
CA GLY A 544 -8.23 -25.31 13.41
C GLY A 544 -7.06 -24.92 12.48
N ARG A 545 -7.34 -24.29 11.34
CA ARG A 545 -6.30 -23.67 10.50
C ARG A 545 -5.75 -22.43 11.18
N SER A 546 -4.47 -22.14 10.96
CA SER A 546 -3.86 -20.91 11.46
C SER A 546 -3.27 -20.08 10.33
N HIS A 547 -3.28 -18.77 10.51
CA HIS A 547 -2.62 -17.82 9.61
C HIS A 547 -1.90 -16.74 10.39
N ARG A 548 -0.87 -16.20 9.74
CA ARG A 548 0.00 -15.17 10.30
C ARG A 548 -0.47 -13.80 9.82
N VAL A 549 -0.64 -12.87 10.76
CA VAL A 549 -1.05 -11.49 10.51
C VAL A 549 0.08 -10.56 10.92
N LEU A 550 0.48 -9.66 10.02
CA LEU A 550 1.37 -8.54 10.37
C LEU A 550 0.54 -7.42 11.02
N THR A 551 0.94 -7.01 12.22
CA THR A 551 0.23 -6.03 13.05
C THR A 551 1.22 -5.27 13.96
N GLY A 552 0.71 -4.47 14.89
CA GLY A 552 1.49 -3.77 15.91
C GLY A 552 0.63 -3.19 17.03
N ASP A 553 1.24 -2.90 18.18
CA ASP A 553 0.61 -2.10 19.23
C ASP A 553 0.99 -0.63 19.06
N TYR A 554 0.06 0.14 18.50
CA TYR A 554 0.22 1.57 18.25
C TYR A 554 -0.21 2.43 19.44
N THR A 555 -0.82 1.85 20.47
CA THR A 555 -1.30 2.62 21.64
C THR A 555 -0.15 3.06 22.55
N GLY A 556 0.96 2.32 22.54
CA GLY A 556 2.20 2.69 23.23
C GLY A 556 3.11 3.63 22.44
N TRP A 557 2.71 4.04 21.23
CA TRP A 557 3.50 5.00 20.46
C TRP A 557 3.33 6.41 21.04
N VAL A 558 4.42 7.16 21.09
CA VAL A 558 4.49 8.51 21.67
C VAL A 558 4.70 9.57 20.60
N GLY A 559 4.46 10.82 20.98
CA GLY A 559 4.64 11.99 20.12
C GLY A 559 3.37 12.41 19.42
N HIS A 560 3.31 13.71 19.14
CA HIS A 560 2.20 14.34 18.44
C HIS A 560 2.74 15.19 17.30
N TRP A 561 1.91 15.48 16.30
CA TRP A 561 2.24 16.37 15.19
C TRP A 561 2.15 17.84 15.63
N GLU A 562 2.98 18.19 16.59
CA GLU A 562 3.11 19.52 17.17
C GLU A 562 4.54 19.70 17.72
N VAL A 563 4.86 20.92 18.13
CA VAL A 563 6.16 21.22 18.74
C VAL A 563 6.32 20.39 20.02
N SER A 564 7.24 19.42 20.00
CA SER A 564 7.50 18.60 21.19
C SER A 564 8.45 19.30 22.16
N GLU A 565 8.23 19.04 23.45
CA GLU A 565 9.09 19.53 24.51
C GLU A 565 10.55 19.05 24.35
N LEU A 566 11.48 19.90 24.79
CA LEU A 566 12.90 19.59 24.87
C LEU A 566 13.44 20.15 26.18
N PRO A 567 13.26 19.44 27.30
CA PRO A 567 13.62 19.92 28.63
C PRO A 567 15.11 20.24 28.74
N VAL A 568 15.43 21.42 29.27
CA VAL A 568 16.81 21.76 29.64
C VAL A 568 17.31 20.78 30.71
N GLY A 569 18.56 20.34 30.57
CA GLY A 569 19.16 19.36 31.48
C GLY A 569 18.82 17.90 31.15
N GLN A 570 17.95 17.63 30.18
CA GLN A 570 17.70 16.26 29.71
C GLN A 570 19.00 15.64 29.18
N ALA A 571 19.38 14.49 29.73
CA ALA A 571 20.60 13.80 29.31
C ALA A 571 20.47 13.30 27.88
N LEU A 572 21.49 13.56 27.07
CA LEU A 572 21.58 12.97 25.72
C LEU A 572 22.15 11.54 25.83
N ARG A 573 21.70 10.65 24.95
CA ARG A 573 22.35 9.34 24.78
C ARG A 573 23.51 9.47 23.81
N GLU A 574 24.47 8.55 23.89
CA GLU A 574 25.66 8.57 23.03
C GLU A 574 25.23 8.50 21.54
N PRO A 575 25.55 9.53 20.73
CA PRO A 575 25.08 9.58 19.36
C PRO A 575 25.89 8.66 18.44
N LYS A 576 25.21 8.14 17.42
CA LYS A 576 25.84 7.44 16.29
C LYS A 576 25.28 7.97 14.98
N ALA A 577 25.99 7.71 13.87
CA ALA A 577 25.50 8.06 12.55
C ALA A 577 24.11 7.44 12.29
N LEU A 578 23.17 8.26 11.80
CA LEU A 578 21.81 7.79 11.49
C LEU A 578 21.77 6.95 10.21
N PHE A 579 22.53 7.37 9.20
CA PHE A 579 22.52 6.77 7.86
C PHE A 579 23.92 6.28 7.48
N LYS A 580 23.97 5.20 6.70
CA LYS A 580 25.20 4.67 6.12
C LYS A 580 25.43 5.28 4.75
N LYS A 581 26.66 5.70 4.46
CA LYS A 581 27.08 6.08 3.11
C LYS A 581 27.15 4.82 2.25
N LEU A 582 26.61 4.88 1.04
CA LEU A 582 26.71 3.82 0.04
C LEU A 582 27.95 4.06 -0.83
N ASP A 583 28.72 3.00 -1.08
CA ASP A 583 29.86 3.04 -2.01
C ASP A 583 29.35 3.21 -3.45
N GLU A 584 30.07 3.95 -4.30
CA GLU A 584 29.71 4.11 -5.71
C GLU A 584 29.73 2.78 -6.48
N LYS A 585 30.55 1.82 -6.03
CA LYS A 585 30.60 0.45 -6.57
C LYS A 585 29.27 -0.28 -6.50
N VAL A 586 28.36 0.11 -5.59
CA VAL A 586 26.98 -0.42 -5.52
C VAL A 586 26.30 -0.33 -6.88
N ILE A 587 26.53 0.74 -7.63
CA ILE A 587 25.90 0.95 -8.95
C ILE A 587 26.32 -0.17 -9.91
N GLU A 588 27.62 -0.40 -10.05
CA GLU A 588 28.16 -1.43 -10.94
C GLU A 588 27.75 -2.84 -10.49
N GLU A 589 27.80 -3.12 -9.19
CA GLU A 589 27.45 -4.43 -8.63
C GLU A 589 25.98 -4.79 -8.84
N GLU A 590 25.06 -3.85 -8.61
CA GLU A 590 23.63 -4.12 -8.79
C GLU A 590 23.23 -4.18 -10.27
N LEU A 591 23.84 -3.36 -11.12
CA LEU A 591 23.65 -3.47 -12.57
C LEU A 591 24.14 -4.82 -13.10
N ALA A 592 25.25 -5.34 -12.58
CA ALA A 592 25.73 -6.67 -12.92
C ALA A 592 24.74 -7.77 -12.50
N ARG A 593 24.07 -7.63 -11.35
CA ARG A 593 23.02 -8.54 -10.87
C ARG A 593 21.76 -8.53 -11.74
N LEU A 594 21.43 -7.39 -12.36
CA LEU A 594 20.28 -7.26 -13.27
C LEU A 594 20.55 -7.78 -14.70
N GLY A 595 21.84 -7.91 -15.08
CA GLY A 595 22.26 -8.33 -16.41
C GLY A 595 22.60 -9.82 -16.55
N GLY A 596 22.73 -10.54 -15.43
CA GLY A 596 22.91 -11.99 -15.39
C GLY A 596 21.59 -12.70 -15.11
#